data_AF-A0A6G1SWF7-F1
#
_entry.id   AF-A0A6G1SWF7-F1
#
_cell.length_a   1.000
_cell.length_b   1.000
_cell.length_c   1.000
_cell.angle_alpha   90.00
_cell.angle_beta   90.00
_cell.angle_gamma   90.00
#
_symmetry.space_group_name_H-M   'P 1'
#
loop_
_entity.id
_entity.type
_entity.pdbx_description
1 polymer ?
#
loop_
_entity_poly.entity_id
_entity_poly.type
_entity_poly.pdbx_seq_one_letter_code
_entity_poly.pdbx_strand_id
1 'polypeptide(L)'
;MDDELRKLATDAIREFLSEHDDARLALSVEEAAERAGVSRAFLYPYVLSGELPSLLIGRRRLVRVETLDRWLAARETASVA
;
A
#
# COMPACT_ATOMS: atom_id res chain seq x y z
N MET A 1 -34.25 13.79 15.32
CA MET A 1 -33.33 14.69 14.60
C MET A 1 -31.89 14.20 14.71
N ASP A 2 -31.42 13.82 15.91
CA ASP A 2 -30.05 13.29 16.09
C ASP A 2 -29.80 11.92 15.43
N ASP A 3 -30.84 11.10 15.27
CA ASP A 3 -30.75 9.77 14.67
C ASP A 3 -30.47 9.79 13.16
N GLU A 4 -31.10 10.72 12.44
CA GLU A 4 -30.88 10.90 11.00
C GLU A 4 -29.49 11.48 10.72
N LEU A 5 -29.02 12.44 11.52
CA LEU A 5 -27.68 13.01 11.38
C LEU A 5 -26.59 11.96 11.62
N ARG A 6 -26.79 11.08 12.61
CA ARG A 6 -25.86 9.97 12.90
C ARG A 6 -25.86 8.94 11.79
N LYS A 7 -27.04 8.61 11.25
CA LYS A 7 -27.18 7.68 10.12
C LYS A 7 -26.49 8.24 8.88
N LEU A 8 -26.72 9.52 8.56
CA LEU A 8 -26.08 10.20 7.44
C LEU A 8 -24.55 10.24 7.57
N ALA A 9 -24.03 10.55 8.75
CA ALA A 9 -22.58 10.54 8.99
C ALA A 9 -21.98 9.13 8.86
N THR A 10 -22.69 8.10 9.35
CA THR A 10 -22.23 6.70 9.25
C THR A 10 -22.24 6.21 7.81
N ASP A 11 -23.29 6.55 7.05
CA ASP A 11 -23.44 6.17 5.64
C ASP A 11 -22.36 6.88 4.79
N ALA A 12 -22.10 8.16 5.03
CA ALA A 12 -21.04 8.91 4.34
C ALA A 12 -19.61 8.40 4.67
N ILE A 13 -19.35 8.06 5.94
CA ILE A 13 -18.06 7.44 6.33
C ILE A 13 -17.92 6.07 5.67
N ARG A 14 -18.99 5.27 5.63
CA ARG A 14 -18.96 3.95 4.99
C ARG A 14 -18.74 4.06 3.49
N GLU A 15 -19.41 4.99 2.82
CA GLU A 15 -19.24 5.26 1.40
C GLU A 15 -17.80 5.70 1.11
N PHE A 16 -17.27 6.65 1.87
CA PHE A 16 -15.88 7.10 1.78
C PHE A 16 -14.87 5.97 2.02
N LEU A 17 -15.10 5.12 3.04
CA LEU A 17 -14.24 3.97 3.32
C LEU A 17 -14.40 2.85 2.27
N SER A 18 -15.56 2.75 1.60
CA SER A 18 -15.82 1.76 0.56
C SER A 18 -15.26 2.14 -0.81
N GLU A 19 -15.14 3.44 -1.10
CA GLU A 19 -14.44 3.93 -2.29
C GLU A 19 -12.92 3.73 -2.18
N HIS A 20 -12.39 3.61 -0.96
CA HIS A 20 -10.98 3.36 -0.69
C HIS A 20 -10.75 1.89 -0.30
N ASP A 21 -10.90 0.99 -1.28
CA ASP A 21 -10.56 -0.45 -1.19
C ASP A 21 -9.05 -0.72 -0.93
N ASP A 22 -8.30 0.35 -0.66
CA ASP A 22 -6.85 0.45 -0.58
C ASP A 22 -6.34 0.74 0.84
N ALA A 23 -7.21 0.61 1.85
CA ALA A 23 -6.89 0.75 3.28
C ALA A 23 -5.97 -0.37 3.85
N ARG A 24 -5.49 -1.27 3.01
CA ARG A 24 -4.62 -2.38 3.43
C ARG A 24 -3.24 -1.86 3.79
N LEU A 25 -2.84 -2.04 5.04
CA LEU A 25 -1.54 -1.59 5.55
C LEU A 25 -0.34 -2.35 4.94
N ALA A 26 -0.59 -3.52 4.38
CA ALA A 26 0.43 -4.33 3.73
C ALA A 26 -0.14 -5.09 2.53
N LEU A 27 0.68 -5.18 1.49
CA LEU A 27 0.37 -5.72 0.17
C LEU A 27 1.17 -7.00 -0.03
N SER A 28 0.65 -7.95 -0.80
CA SER A 28 1.50 -9.01 -1.37
C SER A 28 2.58 -8.41 -2.28
N VAL A 29 3.59 -9.21 -2.63
CA VAL A 29 4.63 -8.75 -3.55
C VAL A 29 4.05 -8.35 -4.92
N GLU A 30 3.02 -9.06 -5.39
CA GLU A 30 2.36 -8.73 -6.67
C GLU A 30 1.67 -7.36 -6.58
N GLU A 31 0.83 -7.16 -5.58
CA GLU A 31 0.11 -5.90 -5.37
C GLU A 31 1.05 -4.72 -5.10
N ALA A 32 2.17 -4.95 -4.42
CA ALA A 32 3.20 -3.94 -4.23
C ALA A 32 3.87 -3.55 -5.56
N ALA A 33 4.09 -4.51 -6.46
CA ALA A 33 4.65 -4.26 -7.79
C ALA A 33 3.67 -3.49 -8.67
N GLU A 34 2.40 -3.92 -8.70
CA GLU A 34 1.31 -3.22 -9.38
C GLU A 34 1.17 -1.78 -8.89
N ARG A 35 1.14 -1.57 -7.56
CA ARG A 35 1.07 -0.24 -6.95
C ARG A 35 2.27 0.64 -7.31
N ALA A 36 3.46 0.07 -7.35
CA ALA A 36 4.68 0.78 -7.73
C ALA A 36 4.81 1.00 -9.25
N GLY A 37 3.88 0.48 -10.07
CA GLY A 37 3.92 0.61 -11.53
C GLY A 37 5.01 -0.23 -12.19
N VAL A 38 5.44 -1.34 -11.57
CA VAL A 38 6.52 -2.20 -12.06
C VAL A 38 6.10 -3.67 -12.10
N SER A 39 6.85 -4.50 -12.82
CA SER A 39 6.59 -5.95 -12.81
C SER A 39 7.00 -6.59 -11.48
N ARG A 40 6.31 -7.65 -11.06
CA ARG A 40 6.75 -8.48 -9.92
C ARG A 40 8.17 -9.01 -10.12
N ALA A 41 8.54 -9.39 -11.34
CA ALA A 41 9.89 -9.89 -11.64
C ALA A 41 10.98 -8.85 -11.34
N PHE A 42 10.68 -7.57 -11.51
CA PHE A 42 11.55 -6.47 -11.13
C PHE A 42 11.58 -6.23 -9.61
N LEU A 43 10.42 -6.24 -8.94
CA LEU A 43 10.36 -5.93 -7.51
C LEU A 43 10.86 -7.07 -6.60
N TYR A 44 10.59 -8.32 -6.98
CA TYR A 44 10.84 -9.49 -6.15
C TYR A 44 12.32 -9.70 -5.75
N PRO A 45 13.33 -9.45 -6.61
CA PRO A 45 14.74 -9.51 -6.21
C PRO A 45 15.08 -8.60 -5.03
N TYR A 46 14.53 -7.39 -4.96
CA TYR A 46 14.75 -6.47 -3.83
C TYR A 46 14.10 -6.95 -2.54
N VAL A 47 12.94 -7.61 -2.66
CA VAL A 47 12.28 -8.26 -1.54
C VAL A 47 13.09 -9.45 -1.02
N LEU A 48 13.68 -10.23 -1.93
CA LEU A 48 14.50 -11.40 -1.60
C LEU A 48 15.86 -11.01 -1.02
N SER A 49 16.51 -9.96 -1.54
CA SER A 49 17.78 -9.44 -1.03
C SER A 49 17.63 -8.71 0.31
N GLY A 50 16.41 -8.29 0.65
CA GLY A 50 16.10 -7.51 1.86
C GLY A 50 16.26 -6.01 1.67
N GLU A 51 16.67 -5.54 0.48
CA GLU A 51 16.72 -4.12 0.14
C GLU A 51 15.34 -3.45 0.17
N LEU A 52 14.29 -4.21 -0.15
CA LEU A 52 12.91 -3.86 0.14
C LEU A 52 12.44 -4.66 1.35
N PRO A 53 12.38 -4.06 2.56
CA PRO A 53 11.98 -4.77 3.76
C PRO A 53 10.56 -5.35 3.63
N SER A 54 10.39 -6.60 4.05
CA SER A 54 9.12 -7.32 3.96
C SER A 54 8.80 -8.10 5.24
N LEU A 55 7.52 -8.36 5.45
CA LEU A 55 6.97 -9.14 6.54
C LEU A 55 6.71 -10.56 6.06
N LEU A 56 7.11 -11.57 6.84
CA LEU A 56 6.65 -12.94 6.67
C LEU A 56 5.59 -13.23 7.74
N ILE A 57 4.32 -13.29 7.33
CA ILE A 57 3.20 -13.63 8.22
C ILE A 57 2.63 -14.98 7.77
N GLY A 58 2.90 -16.01 8.58
CA GLY A 58 2.66 -17.40 8.19
C GLY A 58 3.46 -17.76 6.95
N ARG A 59 2.77 -18.05 5.83
CA ARG A 59 3.38 -18.38 4.54
C ARG A 59 3.40 -17.22 3.54
N ARG A 60 2.81 -16.08 3.91
CA ARG A 60 2.66 -14.92 3.00
C ARG A 60 3.77 -13.92 3.26
N ARG A 61 4.44 -13.51 2.18
CA ARG A 61 5.36 -12.37 2.19
C ARG A 61 4.59 -11.11 1.80
N LEU A 62 4.62 -10.12 2.69
CA LEU A 62 3.92 -8.85 2.52
C LEU A 62 4.90 -7.68 2.58
N VAL A 63 4.60 -6.61 1.86
CA VAL A 63 5.32 -5.33 1.88
C VAL A 63 4.37 -4.31 2.48
N ARG A 64 4.80 -3.60 3.54
CA ARG A 64 3.98 -2.48 4.05
C ARG A 64 3.93 -1.36 3.03
N VAL A 65 2.78 -0.71 2.89
CA VAL A 65 2.60 0.45 1.99
C VAL A 65 3.67 1.51 2.27
N GLU A 66 3.80 1.94 3.53
CA GLU A 66 4.80 2.93 3.96
C GLU A 66 6.26 2.48 3.73
N THR A 67 6.53 1.17 3.72
CA THR A 67 7.87 0.67 3.40
C THR A 67 8.14 0.76 1.90
N LEU A 68 7.14 0.46 1.05
CA LEU A 68 7.23 0.64 -0.39
C LEU A 68 7.44 2.12 -0.74
N ASP A 69 6.69 3.02 -0.12
CA ASP A 69 6.81 4.47 -0.32
C ASP A 69 8.22 4.97 0.00
N ARG A 70 8.78 4.59 1.16
CA ARG A 70 10.15 4.96 1.53
C ARG A 70 11.20 4.36 0.59
N TRP A 71 10.97 3.14 0.11
CA TRP A 71 11.88 2.47 -0.81
C TRP A 71 11.92 3.14 -2.18
N LEU A 72 10.78 3.65 -2.67
CA LEU A 72 10.66 4.46 -3.88
C LEU A 72 11.31 5.83 -3.68
N ALA A 73 10.98 6.52 -2.60
CA ALA A 73 11.56 7.83 -2.28
C ALA A 73 13.10 7.80 -2.23
N ALA A 74 13.69 6.73 -1.68
CA ALA A 74 15.14 6.55 -1.65
C ALA A 74 15.79 6.35 -3.04
N ARG A 75 14.99 6.13 -4.09
CA ARG A 75 15.42 5.91 -5.49
C ARG A 75 15.08 7.08 -6.40
N GLU A 76 14.35 8.07 -5.91
CA GLU A 76 14.12 9.30 -6.66
C GLU A 76 15.47 9.99 -6.90
N THR A 77 15.80 10.20 -8.17
CA THR A 77 16.89 11.08 -8.52
C THR A 77 16.31 12.48 -8.64
N ALA A 78 16.79 13.42 -7.84
CA ALA A 78 16.45 14.83 -8.04
C ALA A 78 17.03 15.27 -9.38
N SER A 79 16.18 15.50 -10.38
CA SER A 79 16.60 16.21 -11.58
C SER A 79 16.86 17.65 -11.18
N VAL A 80 18.12 18.07 -11.21
CA VAL A 80 18.46 19.49 -11.21
C VAL A 80 18.16 20.01 -12.61
N ALA A 81 17.12 20.83 -12.73
CA ALA A 81 16.83 21.58 -13.95
C ALA A 81 17.79 22.79 -14.08
#